data_AF-A0AB33IPP5-F1
#
_entry.id   AF-A0AB33IPP5-F1
#
_cell.length_a   1.000
_cell.length_b   1.000
_cell.length_c   1.000
_cell.angle_alpha   90.00
_cell.angle_beta   90.00
_cell.angle_gamma   90.00
#
_symmetry.space_group_name_H-M   'P 1'
#
loop_
_entity.id
_entity.type
_entity.pdbx_description
1 polymer ?
#
loop_
_entity_poly.entity_id
_entity_poly.type
_entity_poly.pdbx_seq_one_letter_code
_entity_poly.pdbx_strand_id
1 'polypeptide(L)'
;MKILTLLPVLLLLLFSCGSKPRYRIEGTVTAGIADGQKIYLVPMTGANWGNVDSTYAHNGKFVFEGDTERVSIIRLPIRQRMQAQELLVVTEPGVIKVHLDTNSTTAGTPQNHLMQLWKDITIRRNKASNRYLSANMRHAPKDSIALLKQQADAADSAFYRFMKAAVKKHAGSTAGKFFQQYL
;
A
#
# COMPACT_ATOMS: atom_id res chain seq x y z
N MET A 1 -34.30 -55.97 -13.49
CA MET A 1 -33.74 -55.22 -12.35
C MET A 1 -32.33 -54.70 -12.66
N LYS A 2 -32.14 -53.57 -13.37
CA LYS A 2 -30.84 -52.86 -13.45
C LYS A 2 -31.03 -51.39 -13.87
N ILE A 3 -31.80 -50.60 -13.10
CA ILE A 3 -31.87 -49.13 -13.29
C ILE A 3 -31.57 -48.36 -11.98
N LEU A 4 -31.27 -49.06 -10.87
CA LEU A 4 -31.22 -48.44 -9.55
C LEU A 4 -29.81 -48.28 -8.95
N THR A 5 -28.80 -47.89 -9.75
CA THR A 5 -27.44 -47.65 -9.20
C THR A 5 -26.68 -46.51 -9.88
N LEU A 6 -27.35 -45.46 -10.38
CA LEU A 6 -26.66 -44.28 -10.96
C LEU A 6 -27.14 -42.93 -10.40
N LEU A 7 -27.88 -42.92 -9.29
CA LEU A 7 -28.38 -41.67 -8.70
C LEU A 7 -27.53 -41.03 -7.57
N PRO A 8 -26.65 -41.72 -6.81
CA PRO A 8 -25.95 -41.05 -5.70
C PRO A 8 -24.63 -40.35 -6.10
N VAL A 9 -24.10 -40.57 -7.31
CA VAL A 9 -22.81 -39.99 -7.73
C VAL A 9 -22.95 -38.57 -8.30
N LEU A 10 -24.14 -38.20 -8.79
CA LEU A 10 -24.38 -36.88 -9.39
C LEU A 10 -24.62 -35.77 -8.34
N LEU A 11 -24.90 -36.13 -7.08
CA LEU A 11 -25.21 -35.15 -6.02
C LEU A 11 -23.98 -34.56 -5.31
N LEU A 12 -22.77 -35.08 -5.56
CA LEU A 12 -21.53 -34.64 -4.89
C LEU A 12 -20.80 -33.48 -5.59
N LEU A 13 -21.30 -32.99 -6.74
CA LEU A 13 -20.63 -31.94 -7.54
C LEU A 13 -21.05 -30.50 -7.20
N LEU A 14 -21.90 -30.27 -6.20
CA LEU A 14 -22.44 -28.93 -5.89
C LEU A 14 -21.71 -28.16 -4.78
N PHE A 15 -20.61 -28.67 -4.22
CA PHE A 15 -19.75 -27.90 -3.32
C PHE A 15 -18.49 -27.36 -4.01
N SER A 16 -18.66 -26.71 -5.17
CA SER A 16 -17.66 -25.73 -5.61
C SER A 16 -17.94 -24.40 -4.91
N CYS A 17 -17.70 -24.34 -3.59
CA CYS A 17 -17.59 -23.06 -2.90
C CYS A 17 -16.18 -22.50 -3.16
N GLY A 18 -15.89 -22.22 -4.43
CA GLY A 18 -14.64 -21.59 -4.86
C GLY A 18 -14.71 -20.08 -4.71
N SER A 19 -15.05 -19.55 -3.52
CA SER A 19 -14.89 -18.12 -3.28
C SER A 19 -13.41 -17.81 -3.30
N LYS A 20 -12.93 -17.17 -4.37
CA LYS A 20 -11.56 -16.64 -4.40
C LYS A 20 -11.34 -15.79 -3.14
N PRO A 21 -10.16 -15.87 -2.50
CA PRO A 21 -9.83 -15.00 -1.37
C PRO A 21 -10.07 -13.53 -1.75
N ARG A 22 -10.90 -12.83 -0.96
CA ARG A 22 -11.28 -11.43 -1.24
C ARG A 22 -10.59 -10.48 -0.28
N TYR A 23 -10.24 -9.31 -0.80
CA TYR A 23 -9.84 -8.17 0.02
C TYR A 23 -11.00 -7.19 0.14
N ARG A 24 -11.01 -6.45 1.25
CA ARG A 24 -11.85 -5.27 1.44
C ARG A 24 -10.98 -4.14 1.99
N ILE A 25 -10.88 -3.03 1.29
CA ILE A 25 -10.25 -1.81 1.79
C ILE A 25 -11.34 -0.97 2.44
N GLU A 26 -11.21 -0.71 3.73
CA GLU A 26 -12.04 0.24 4.47
C GLU A 26 -11.25 1.51 4.70
N GLY A 27 -11.61 2.52 3.93
CA GLY A 27 -10.94 3.80 3.89
C GLY A 27 -11.69 4.88 4.66
N THR A 28 -10.92 5.80 5.23
CA THR A 28 -11.40 7.07 5.77
C THR A 28 -10.64 8.22 5.12
N VAL A 29 -11.26 9.39 5.03
CA VAL A 29 -10.66 10.61 4.50
C VAL A 29 -10.69 11.73 5.54
N THR A 30 -9.73 12.65 5.49
CA THR A 30 -9.77 13.87 6.31
C THR A 30 -10.92 14.79 5.91
N ALA A 31 -11.27 15.72 6.82
CA ALA A 31 -12.33 16.71 6.61
C ALA A 31 -12.12 17.62 5.39
N GLY A 32 -10.88 17.74 4.87
CA GLY A 32 -10.60 18.52 3.67
C GLY A 32 -11.10 17.88 2.37
N ILE A 33 -11.43 16.58 2.40
CA ILE A 33 -11.93 15.82 1.25
C ILE A 33 -13.46 15.85 1.25
N ALA A 34 -14.03 16.39 0.17
CA ALA A 34 -15.47 16.56 0.03
C ALA A 34 -16.24 15.23 -0.06
N ASP A 35 -17.51 15.27 0.37
CA ASP A 35 -18.44 14.18 0.09
C ASP A 35 -18.67 14.02 -1.42
N GLY A 36 -18.81 12.77 -1.88
CA GLY A 36 -18.85 12.45 -3.30
C GLY A 36 -17.50 12.56 -4.01
N GLN A 37 -16.39 12.72 -3.27
CA GLN A 37 -15.06 12.70 -3.88
C GLN A 37 -14.75 11.31 -4.44
N LYS A 38 -14.48 11.24 -5.75
CA LYS A 38 -14.00 10.01 -6.40
C LYS A 38 -12.60 9.67 -5.92
N ILE A 39 -12.38 8.40 -5.58
CA ILE A 39 -11.10 7.83 -5.16
C ILE A 39 -10.76 6.69 -6.11
N TYR A 40 -9.50 6.59 -6.51
CA TYR A 40 -9.04 5.56 -7.43
C TYR A 40 -8.14 4.56 -6.73
N LEU A 41 -8.32 3.28 -7.06
CA LEU A 41 -7.41 2.19 -6.74
C LEU A 41 -6.72 1.75 -8.03
N VAL A 42 -5.47 2.13 -8.18
CA VAL A 42 -4.72 1.96 -9.43
C VAL A 42 -3.61 0.94 -9.24
N PRO A 43 -3.53 -0.14 -10.03
CA PRO A 43 -2.39 -1.05 -9.97
C PRO A 43 -1.06 -0.29 -10.11
N MET A 44 -0.07 -0.66 -9.30
CA MET A 44 1.27 -0.04 -9.35
C MET A 44 1.98 -0.31 -10.68
N THR A 45 1.73 -1.47 -11.30
CA THR A 45 2.31 -1.88 -12.58
C THR A 45 1.20 -2.31 -13.55
N GLY A 46 1.36 -2.01 -14.85
CA GLY A 46 0.42 -2.44 -15.88
C GLY A 46 -0.99 -1.83 -15.78
N ALA A 47 -1.11 -0.62 -15.25
CA ALA A 47 -2.39 0.08 -15.16
C ALA A 47 -3.00 0.34 -16.55
N ASN A 48 -4.27 0.01 -16.71
CA ASN A 48 -5.07 0.26 -17.91
C ASN A 48 -6.53 0.49 -17.52
N TRP A 49 -7.36 0.90 -18.47
CA TRP A 49 -8.76 1.24 -18.22
C TRP A 49 -9.60 0.10 -17.63
N GLY A 50 -9.24 -1.16 -17.85
CA GLY A 50 -9.98 -2.33 -17.38
C GLY A 50 -9.57 -2.83 -15.99
N ASN A 51 -8.48 -2.35 -15.40
CA ASN A 51 -7.98 -2.84 -14.10
C ASN A 51 -7.83 -1.75 -13.03
N VAL A 52 -8.14 -0.50 -13.39
CA VAL A 52 -8.31 0.63 -12.47
C VAL A 52 -9.71 0.58 -11.89
N ASP A 53 -9.79 0.57 -10.57
CA ASP A 53 -11.08 0.65 -9.86
C ASP A 53 -11.29 2.07 -9.31
N SER A 54 -12.54 2.43 -9.05
CA SER A 54 -12.89 3.70 -8.43
C SER A 54 -14.13 3.57 -7.56
N THR A 55 -14.16 4.36 -6.49
CA THR A 55 -15.29 4.47 -5.57
C THR A 55 -15.50 5.94 -5.22
N TYR A 56 -16.51 6.24 -4.42
CA TYR A 56 -16.78 7.58 -3.90
C TYR A 56 -16.67 7.59 -2.39
N ALA A 57 -16.10 8.67 -1.85
CA ALA A 57 -16.13 8.94 -0.42
C ALA A 57 -17.52 9.46 -0.03
N HIS A 58 -18.13 8.81 0.95
CA HIS A 58 -19.37 9.25 1.57
C HIS A 58 -19.25 9.26 3.09
N ASN A 59 -19.68 10.36 3.72
CA ASN A 59 -19.56 10.61 5.15
C ASN A 59 -18.14 10.32 5.67
N GLY A 60 -17.13 10.78 4.92
CA GLY A 60 -15.72 10.61 5.27
C GLY A 60 -15.18 9.18 5.10
N LYS A 61 -15.92 8.26 4.46
CA LYS A 61 -15.54 6.85 4.31
C LYS A 61 -15.62 6.38 2.86
N PHE A 62 -14.81 5.41 2.50
CA PHE A 62 -14.86 4.77 1.19
C PHE A 62 -14.52 3.28 1.29
N VAL A 63 -14.92 2.51 0.28
CA VAL A 63 -14.70 1.06 0.24
C VAL A 63 -14.27 0.61 -1.15
N PHE A 64 -13.30 -0.30 -1.19
CA PHE A 64 -12.99 -1.13 -2.36
C PHE A 64 -13.11 -2.62 -1.98
N GLU A 65 -13.52 -3.45 -2.92
CA GLU A 65 -13.55 -4.90 -2.77
C GLU A 65 -13.06 -5.58 -4.05
N GLY A 66 -12.35 -6.69 -3.90
CA GLY A 66 -11.88 -7.45 -5.05
C GLY A 66 -11.24 -8.77 -4.65
N ASP A 67 -10.73 -9.49 -5.63
CA ASP A 67 -10.19 -10.84 -5.50
C ASP A 67 -8.74 -10.97 -6.04
N THR A 68 -8.14 -9.83 -6.40
CA THR A 68 -6.83 -9.78 -7.05
C THR A 68 -5.81 -9.14 -6.13
N GLU A 69 -4.85 -9.93 -5.64
CA GLU A 69 -3.72 -9.44 -4.86
C GLU A 69 -2.65 -8.80 -5.76
N ARG A 70 -2.29 -7.55 -5.46
CA ARG A 70 -1.26 -6.76 -6.14
C ARG A 70 -0.89 -5.55 -5.29
N VAL A 71 0.23 -4.91 -5.61
CA VAL A 71 0.49 -3.54 -5.12
C VAL A 71 -0.39 -2.57 -5.91
N SER A 72 -1.11 -1.71 -5.20
CA SER A 72 -1.94 -0.66 -5.76
C SER A 72 -1.68 0.67 -5.08
N ILE A 73 -1.94 1.76 -5.80
CA ILE A 73 -1.90 3.13 -5.30
C ILE A 73 -3.34 3.60 -5.10
N ILE A 74 -3.67 4.02 -3.88
CA ILE A 74 -4.88 4.79 -3.59
C ILE A 74 -4.55 6.26 -3.83
N ARG A 75 -5.31 6.92 -4.71
CA ARG A 75 -5.08 8.32 -5.07
C ARG A 75 -6.35 9.09 -5.35
N LEU A 76 -6.27 10.39 -5.09
CA LEU A 76 -7.29 11.38 -5.43
C LEU A 76 -7.11 11.89 -6.87
N PRO A 77 -8.14 12.51 -7.48
CA PRO A 77 -7.98 13.19 -8.75
C PRO A 77 -7.01 14.36 -8.59
N ILE A 78 -6.41 14.78 -9.72
CA ILE A 78 -5.30 15.73 -9.75
C ILE A 78 -5.57 17.01 -8.93
N ARG A 79 -6.80 17.54 -9.00
CA ARG A 79 -7.19 18.77 -8.30
C ARG A 79 -7.17 18.66 -6.77
N GLN A 80 -7.24 17.44 -6.24
CA GLN A 80 -7.33 17.14 -4.81
C GLN A 80 -6.06 16.47 -4.27
N ARG A 81 -5.02 16.26 -5.09
CA ARG A 81 -3.78 15.59 -4.66
C ARG A 81 -2.99 16.34 -3.58
N MET A 82 -3.28 17.63 -3.37
CA MET A 82 -2.69 18.41 -2.28
C MET A 82 -3.38 18.15 -0.92
N GLN A 83 -4.57 17.54 -0.91
CA GLN A 83 -5.35 17.32 0.32
C GLN A 83 -4.93 16.06 1.06
N ALA A 84 -4.42 15.06 0.36
CA ALA A 84 -3.91 13.83 0.95
C ALA A 84 -2.77 13.22 0.14
N GLN A 85 -1.85 12.56 0.84
CA GLN A 85 -0.75 11.81 0.26
C GLN A 85 -1.28 10.54 -0.43
N GLU A 86 -0.83 10.27 -1.66
CA GLU A 86 -1.09 8.98 -2.31
C GLU A 86 -0.50 7.83 -1.48
N LEU A 87 -1.21 6.71 -1.38
CA LEU A 87 -0.85 5.63 -0.48
C LEU A 87 -0.72 4.30 -1.24
N LEU A 88 0.42 3.64 -1.07
CA LEU A 88 0.63 2.28 -1.54
C LEU A 88 0.02 1.28 -0.57
N VAL A 89 -0.73 0.32 -1.11
CA VAL A 89 -1.34 -0.80 -0.38
C VAL A 89 -1.10 -2.10 -1.13
N VAL A 90 -1.11 -3.23 -0.40
CA VAL A 90 -1.22 -4.56 -1.02
C VAL A 90 -2.66 -5.03 -0.88
N THR A 91 -3.30 -5.41 -1.98
CA THR A 91 -4.69 -5.92 -2.00
C THR A 91 -4.77 -7.40 -1.59
N GLU A 92 -4.09 -7.78 -0.50
CA GLU A 92 -4.09 -9.14 0.03
C GLU A 92 -5.44 -9.50 0.69
N PRO A 93 -5.81 -10.78 0.76
CA PRO A 93 -7.05 -11.20 1.40
C PRO A 93 -7.18 -10.72 2.85
N GLY A 94 -8.35 -10.18 3.20
CA GLY A 94 -8.62 -9.61 4.52
C GLY A 94 -9.12 -8.16 4.46
N VAL A 95 -9.24 -7.56 5.65
CA VAL A 95 -9.71 -6.17 5.80
C VAL A 95 -8.51 -5.24 5.95
N ILE A 96 -8.27 -4.44 4.93
CA ILE A 96 -7.22 -3.43 4.87
C ILE A 96 -7.80 -2.12 5.35
N LYS A 97 -7.14 -1.47 6.31
CA LYS A 97 -7.58 -0.19 6.89
C LYS A 97 -6.76 0.93 6.30
N VAL A 98 -7.42 1.95 5.74
CA VAL A 98 -6.77 3.11 5.12
C VAL A 98 -7.27 4.40 5.75
N HIS A 99 -6.35 5.32 5.98
CA HIS A 99 -6.66 6.70 6.32
C HIS A 99 -5.93 7.61 5.34
N LEU A 100 -6.67 8.39 4.55
CA LEU A 100 -6.12 9.36 3.62
C LEU A 100 -6.04 10.74 4.27
N ASP A 101 -4.82 11.22 4.43
CA ASP A 101 -4.45 12.51 5.03
C ASP A 101 -3.18 13.03 4.34
N THR A 102 -2.76 14.25 4.66
CA THR A 102 -1.43 14.81 4.39
C THR A 102 -0.29 13.83 4.71
N ASN A 103 -0.49 12.92 5.66
CA ASN A 103 0.35 11.74 5.90
C ASN A 103 -0.49 10.46 5.99
N SER A 104 -0.99 9.98 4.86
CA SER A 104 -1.85 8.79 4.76
C SER A 104 -1.22 7.52 5.38
N THR A 105 -2.05 6.63 5.93
CA THR A 105 -1.60 5.39 6.59
C THR A 105 -2.39 4.16 6.14
N THR A 106 -1.74 2.99 6.19
CA THR A 106 -2.35 1.68 5.92
C THR A 106 -2.11 0.71 7.09
N ALA A 107 -3.07 -0.18 7.35
CA ALA A 107 -3.00 -1.22 8.37
C ALA A 107 -3.98 -2.38 8.09
N GLY A 108 -4.17 -3.27 9.06
CA GLY A 108 -5.23 -4.27 9.06
C GLY A 108 -4.82 -5.66 8.54
N THR A 109 -3.78 -5.72 7.70
CA THR A 109 -3.26 -6.98 7.16
C THR A 109 -1.71 -7.02 7.20
N PRO A 110 -1.09 -8.22 7.20
CA PRO A 110 0.36 -8.36 7.42
C PRO A 110 1.25 -7.62 6.41
N GLN A 111 0.96 -7.70 5.11
CA GLN A 111 1.73 -6.99 4.09
C GLN A 111 1.46 -5.48 4.14
N ASN A 112 0.26 -5.03 4.49
CA ASN A 112 0.01 -3.59 4.67
C ASN A 112 0.73 -3.02 5.90
N HIS A 113 0.86 -3.76 7.00
CA HIS A 113 1.73 -3.34 8.10
C HIS A 113 3.19 -3.21 7.64
N LEU A 114 3.66 -4.13 6.79
CA LEU A 114 5.00 -4.05 6.21
C LEU A 114 5.16 -2.85 5.27
N MET A 115 4.16 -2.53 4.45
CA MET A 115 4.14 -1.33 3.60
C MET A 115 4.17 -0.05 4.43
N GLN A 116 3.45 0.00 5.56
CA GLN A 116 3.47 1.13 6.49
C GLN A 116 4.86 1.32 7.11
N LEU A 117 5.51 0.25 7.59
CA LEU A 117 6.87 0.30 8.12
C LEU A 117 7.88 0.79 7.06
N TRP A 118 7.75 0.30 5.82
CA TRP A 118 8.57 0.74 4.70
C TRP A 118 8.37 2.22 4.38
N LYS A 119 7.12 2.69 4.37
CA LYS A 119 6.79 4.12 4.19
C LYS A 119 7.44 4.97 5.28
N ASP A 120 7.31 4.58 6.55
CA ASP A 120 7.81 5.36 7.68
C ASP A 120 9.35 5.47 7.67
N ILE A 121 10.06 4.37 7.38
CA ILE A 121 11.51 4.42 7.27
C ILE A 121 11.99 5.20 6.04
N THR A 122 11.24 5.15 4.93
CA THR A 122 11.50 5.96 3.73
C THR A 122 11.33 7.45 4.02
N ILE A 123 10.24 7.85 4.69
CA ILE A 123 10.01 9.25 5.11
C ILE A 123 11.14 9.72 6.02
N ARG A 124 11.57 8.91 6.98
CA ARG A 124 12.69 9.24 7.89
C ARG A 124 13.99 9.46 7.12
N ARG A 125 14.35 8.54 6.22
CA ARG A 125 15.54 8.68 5.36
C ARG A 125 15.49 9.95 4.53
N ASN A 126 14.38 10.18 3.83
CA ASN A 126 14.22 11.34 2.95
C ASN A 126 14.28 12.65 3.74
N LYS A 127 13.67 12.71 4.94
CA LYS A 127 13.74 13.88 5.83
C LYS A 127 15.16 14.18 6.28
N ALA A 128 15.94 13.16 6.63
CA ALA A 128 17.34 13.33 7.03
C ALA A 128 18.21 13.82 5.86
N SER A 129 18.06 13.19 4.68
CA SER A 129 18.76 13.61 3.46
C SER A 129 18.42 15.05 3.05
N ASN A 130 17.14 15.41 3.04
CA ASN A 130 16.70 16.76 2.69
C ASN A 130 17.25 17.83 3.64
N ARG A 131 17.36 17.53 4.95
CA ARG A 131 17.97 18.44 5.93
C ARG A 131 19.45 18.67 5.63
N TYR A 132 20.20 17.59 5.36
CA TYR A 132 21.60 17.68 4.96
C TYR A 132 21.79 18.49 3.68
N LEU A 133 21.05 18.17 2.61
CA LEU A 133 21.14 18.89 1.33
C LEU A 133 20.77 20.37 1.49
N SER A 134 19.71 20.67 2.25
CA SER A 134 19.29 22.05 2.51
C SER A 134 20.33 22.86 3.28
N ALA A 135 20.97 22.26 4.29
CA ALA A 135 22.05 22.92 5.03
C ALA A 135 23.27 23.19 4.16
N ASN A 136 23.61 22.24 3.27
CA ASN A 136 24.70 22.40 2.32
C ASN A 136 24.42 23.53 1.31
N MET A 137 23.22 23.57 0.72
CA MET A 137 22.81 24.63 -0.22
C MET A 137 22.75 26.02 0.43
N ARG A 138 22.45 26.10 1.73
CA ARG A 138 22.40 27.36 2.48
C ARG A 138 23.75 27.76 3.07
N HIS A 139 24.83 27.03 2.77
CA HIS A 139 26.17 27.26 3.32
C HIS A 139 26.17 27.38 4.86
N ALA A 140 25.43 26.49 5.54
CA ALA A 140 25.41 26.43 7.00
C ALA A 140 26.82 26.16 7.58
N PRO A 141 27.06 26.42 8.87
CA PRO A 141 28.34 26.14 9.52
C PRO A 141 28.81 24.70 9.28
N LYS A 142 30.12 24.50 9.07
CA LYS A 142 30.70 23.19 8.71
C LYS A 142 30.32 22.09 9.70
N ASP A 143 30.36 22.38 10.99
CA ASP A 143 30.00 21.41 12.04
C ASP A 143 28.53 20.99 11.97
N SER A 144 27.64 21.91 11.63
CA SER A 144 26.21 21.62 11.41
C SER A 144 26.01 20.72 10.18
N ILE A 145 26.72 21.00 9.08
CA ILE A 145 26.68 20.17 7.87
C ILE A 145 27.20 18.76 8.18
N ALA A 146 28.31 18.65 8.92
CA ALA A 146 28.90 17.37 9.30
C ALA A 146 27.93 16.53 10.17
N LEU A 147 27.29 17.14 11.17
CA LEU A 147 26.28 16.48 12.00
C LEU A 147 25.08 16.00 11.17
N LEU A 148 24.54 16.85 10.29
CA LEU A 148 23.40 16.48 9.44
C LEU A 148 23.77 15.39 8.44
N LYS A 149 25.00 15.39 7.92
CA LYS A 149 25.51 14.31 7.08
C LYS A 149 25.53 12.99 7.85
N GLN A 150 26.05 12.97 9.07
CA GLN A 150 26.07 11.77 9.91
C GLN A 150 24.65 11.22 10.15
N GLN A 151 23.68 12.10 10.41
CA GLN A 151 22.28 11.72 10.57
C GLN A 151 21.68 11.14 9.27
N ALA A 152 22.00 11.72 8.12
CA ALA A 152 21.56 11.22 6.81
C ALA A 152 22.15 9.83 6.52
N ASP A 153 23.45 9.65 6.71
CA ASP A 153 24.15 8.37 6.49
C ASP A 153 23.60 7.26 7.43
N ALA A 154 23.30 7.60 8.68
CA ALA A 154 22.70 6.67 9.64
C ALA A 154 21.27 6.25 9.24
N ALA A 155 20.45 7.20 8.79
CA ALA A 155 19.09 6.93 8.33
C ALA A 155 19.08 6.08 7.04
N ASP A 156 20.00 6.33 6.13
CA ASP A 156 20.18 5.56 4.90
C ASP A 156 20.63 4.12 5.20
N SER A 157 21.61 3.95 6.08
CA SER A 157 22.04 2.64 6.56
C SER A 157 20.91 1.84 7.21
N ALA A 158 20.05 2.51 7.99
CA ALA A 158 18.87 1.89 8.59
C ALA A 158 17.85 1.44 7.52
N PHE A 159 17.61 2.27 6.50
CA PHE A 159 16.77 1.91 5.36
C PHE A 159 17.26 0.66 4.65
N TYR A 160 18.56 0.58 4.30
CA TYR A 160 19.09 -0.59 3.60
C TYR A 160 19.05 -1.86 4.45
N ARG A 161 19.29 -1.76 5.77
CA ARG A 161 19.12 -2.90 6.68
C ARG A 161 17.68 -3.40 6.70
N PHE A 162 16.71 -2.47 6.77
CA PHE A 162 15.30 -2.82 6.70
C PHE A 162 14.96 -3.50 5.37
N MET A 163 15.36 -2.92 4.23
CA MET A 163 15.05 -3.47 2.92
C MET A 163 15.61 -4.88 2.73
N LYS A 164 16.88 -5.10 3.08
CA LYS A 164 17.50 -6.43 3.03
C LYS A 164 16.76 -7.44 3.91
N ALA A 165 16.39 -7.06 5.12
CA ALA A 165 15.63 -7.92 6.02
C ALA A 165 14.21 -8.20 5.49
N ALA A 166 13.52 -7.18 4.97
CA ALA A 166 12.18 -7.30 4.43
C ALA A 166 12.15 -8.23 3.21
N VAL A 167 13.06 -8.05 2.25
CA VAL A 167 13.18 -8.92 1.08
C VAL A 167 13.52 -10.35 1.48
N LYS A 168 14.47 -10.55 2.42
CA LYS A 168 14.82 -11.90 2.89
C LYS A 168 13.65 -12.60 3.57
N LYS A 169 12.95 -11.91 4.48
CA LYS A 169 11.88 -12.49 5.30
C LYS A 169 10.57 -12.67 4.52
N HIS A 170 10.32 -11.85 3.51
CA HIS A 170 9.04 -11.77 2.80
C HIS A 170 9.15 -12.06 1.30
N ALA A 171 10.22 -12.70 0.82
CA ALA A 171 10.54 -12.90 -0.61
C ALA A 171 9.37 -13.46 -1.47
N GLY A 172 8.54 -14.34 -0.89
CA GLY A 172 7.41 -14.94 -1.61
C GLY A 172 6.16 -14.07 -1.69
N SER A 173 6.06 -13.04 -0.85
CA SER A 173 4.88 -12.17 -0.76
C SER A 173 4.86 -11.08 -1.84
N THR A 174 3.69 -10.49 -2.09
CA THR A 174 3.52 -9.38 -3.03
C THR A 174 4.36 -8.16 -2.63
N ALA A 175 4.37 -7.80 -1.34
CA ALA A 175 5.21 -6.72 -0.81
C ALA A 175 6.71 -7.02 -0.96
N GLY A 176 7.15 -8.26 -0.68
CA GLY A 176 8.55 -8.64 -0.81
C GLY A 176 9.06 -8.58 -2.23
N LYS A 177 8.27 -9.07 -3.21
CA LYS A 177 8.57 -8.95 -4.65
C LYS A 177 8.62 -7.50 -5.10
N PHE A 178 7.74 -6.65 -4.58
CA PHE A 178 7.77 -5.22 -4.84
C PHE A 178 9.06 -4.58 -4.32
N PHE A 179 9.49 -4.88 -3.09
CA PHE A 179 10.71 -4.34 -2.51
C PHE A 179 11.99 -4.79 -3.21
N GLN A 180 12.02 -6.00 -3.78
CA GLN A 180 13.15 -6.49 -4.58
C GLN A 180 13.49 -5.59 -5.76
N GLN A 181 12.54 -4.82 -6.28
CA GLN A 181 12.75 -3.92 -7.41
C GLN A 181 13.54 -2.66 -7.04
N TYR A 182 13.72 -2.38 -5.74
CA TYR A 182 14.33 -1.15 -5.21
C TYR A 182 15.60 -1.40 -4.38
N LEU A 183 16.13 -2.63 -4.43
CA LEU A 183 17.36 -3.06 -3.77
C LEU A 183 18.47 -3.18 -4.81
#